data_AF-A0A533V7C0-F1
#
_entry.id   AF-A0A533V7C0-F1
#
_cell.length_a   1.000
_cell.length_b   1.000
_cell.length_c   1.000
_cell.angle_alpha   90.00
_cell.angle_beta   90.00
_cell.angle_gamma   90.00
#
_symmetry.space_group_name_H-M   'P 1'
#
loop_
_entity.id
_entity.type
_entity.pdbx_description
1 polymer ?
#
loop_
_entity_poly.entity_id
_entity_poly.type
_entity_poly.pdbx_seq_one_letter_code
_entity_poly.pdbx_strand_id
1 'polypeptide(L)'
;MHNISVYASVHNKNGTQIDSIKSNIIPILMPGEVKPFSARPDYAVLKDANYFSCAGFDPNAPPNTLDLGNGKFLTYGLESVAKISNFSYDKSTDSISFIADHYNPLGGIVTFRIPQLNNNQNITIYLDNLGLKDQQITKNGKTIVTNIFIPPNEHTVRISGILNRS
;
A
#
# COMPACT_ATOMS: atom_id res chain seq x y z
N MET A 1 0.89 20.90 -8.11
CA MET A 1 -0.38 20.73 -7.36
C MET A 1 -0.57 21.95 -6.46
N HIS A 2 -1.82 22.34 -6.17
CA HIS A 2 -2.13 23.55 -5.38
C HIS A 2 -2.99 23.19 -4.16
N ASN A 3 -2.86 23.97 -3.07
CA ASN A 3 -3.65 23.88 -1.84
C ASN A 3 -3.76 22.45 -1.27
N ILE A 4 -2.62 21.78 -1.16
CA ILE A 4 -2.54 20.40 -0.69
C ILE A 4 -2.66 20.38 0.83
N SER A 5 -3.37 19.40 1.36
CA SER A 5 -3.35 19.09 2.79
C SER A 5 -3.01 17.62 2.95
N VAL A 6 -2.21 17.31 3.96
CA VAL A 6 -1.94 15.94 4.37
C VAL A 6 -2.92 15.58 5.47
N TYR A 7 -3.56 14.42 5.32
CA TYR A 7 -4.41 13.85 6.35
C TYR A 7 -3.68 12.68 7.01
N ALA A 8 -3.86 12.53 8.31
CA ALA A 8 -3.33 11.40 9.04
C ALA A 8 -4.29 10.92 10.13
N SER A 9 -4.32 9.62 10.37
CA SER A 9 -4.96 9.05 11.55
C SER A 9 -3.94 8.94 12.68
N VAL A 10 -4.36 9.28 13.89
CA VAL A 10 -3.51 9.19 15.09
C VAL A 10 -3.89 7.91 15.83
N HIS A 11 -2.90 7.12 16.21
CA HIS A 11 -3.11 5.82 16.85
C HIS A 11 -2.45 5.75 18.21
N ASN A 12 -3.08 5.05 19.15
CA ASN A 12 -2.48 4.74 20.45
C ASN A 12 -1.50 3.56 20.38
N LYS A 13 -0.90 3.19 21.52
CA LYS A 13 0.06 2.08 21.62
C LYS A 13 -0.51 0.72 21.21
N ASN A 14 -1.83 0.54 21.28
CA ASN A 14 -2.53 -0.67 20.88
C ASN A 14 -2.93 -0.66 19.39
N GLY A 15 -2.60 0.41 18.67
CA GLY A 15 -2.96 0.59 17.26
C GLY A 15 -4.38 1.11 17.02
N THR A 16 -5.17 1.36 18.07
CA THR A 16 -6.51 1.95 17.94
C THR A 16 -6.40 3.39 17.47
N GLN A 17 -7.17 3.76 16.44
CA GLN A 17 -7.29 5.16 16.03
C GLN A 17 -8.00 5.97 17.11
N ILE A 18 -7.37 7.04 17.56
CA ILE A 18 -7.86 7.93 18.64
C ILE A 18 -8.15 9.35 18.15
N ASP A 19 -7.67 9.73 16.95
CA ASP A 19 -7.92 11.04 16.35
C ASP A 19 -7.70 11.00 14.82
N SER A 20 -8.12 12.05 14.13
CA SER A 20 -7.87 12.31 12.70
C SER A 20 -7.44 13.76 12.51
N ILE A 21 -6.27 13.97 11.92
CA ILE A 21 -5.67 15.29 11.80
C ILE A 21 -5.49 15.70 10.35
N LYS A 22 -5.51 17.02 10.14
CA LYS A 22 -5.24 17.67 8.86
C LYS A 22 -4.05 18.61 9.04
N SER A 23 -3.13 18.60 8.08
CA SER A 23 -2.00 19.53 8.09
C SER A 23 -2.40 20.96 7.79
N ASN A 24 -1.49 21.90 8.02
CA ASN A 24 -1.56 23.19 7.36
C ASN A 24 -1.56 23.02 5.82
N ILE A 25 -2.15 23.99 5.11
CA ILE A 25 -2.22 23.96 3.65
C ILE A 25 -0.82 24.21 3.06
N ILE A 26 -0.41 23.37 2.13
CA ILE A 26 0.76 23.57 1.26
C ILE A 26 0.25 24.24 -0.02
N PRO A 27 0.49 25.54 -0.23
CA PRO A 27 -0.17 26.30 -1.30
C PRO A 27 0.22 25.82 -2.70
N ILE A 28 1.49 25.46 -2.91
CA ILE A 28 2.02 24.95 -4.18
C ILE A 28 3.05 23.86 -3.89
N LEU A 29 2.98 22.75 -4.62
CA LEU A 29 4.00 21.70 -4.67
C LEU A 29 4.33 21.37 -6.13
N MET A 30 5.58 21.57 -6.51
CA MET A 30 6.11 21.26 -7.84
C MET A 30 6.47 19.76 -7.96
N PRO A 31 6.50 19.18 -9.17
CA PRO A 31 6.96 17.81 -9.36
C PRO A 31 8.37 17.60 -8.80
N GLY A 32 8.55 16.58 -7.96
CA GLY A 32 9.81 16.25 -7.30
C GLY A 32 10.20 17.13 -6.10
N GLU A 33 9.41 18.15 -5.79
CA GLU A 33 9.67 19.06 -4.66
C GLU A 33 9.26 18.41 -3.33
N VAL A 34 10.11 18.54 -2.31
CA VAL A 34 9.82 18.10 -0.93
C VAL A 34 9.59 19.33 -0.07
N LYS A 35 8.42 19.42 0.59
CA LYS A 35 8.10 20.52 1.52
C LYS A 35 7.76 20.03 2.92
N PRO A 36 8.21 20.73 3.97
CA PRO A 36 7.77 20.44 5.33
C PRO A 36 6.29 20.82 5.51
N PHE A 37 5.59 20.07 6.35
CA PHE A 37 4.25 20.36 6.80
C PHE A 37 4.12 19.98 8.28
N SER A 38 3.08 20.48 8.92
CA SER A 38 2.77 20.18 10.32
C SER A 38 1.31 19.79 10.46
N ALA A 39 1.05 18.78 11.28
CA ALA A 39 -0.28 18.36 11.70
C ALA A 39 -0.17 17.99 13.19
N ARG A 40 -1.22 18.27 13.97
CA ARG A 40 -1.21 18.09 15.42
C ARG A 40 -2.50 17.40 15.89
N PRO A 41 -2.44 16.36 16.74
CA PRO A 41 -3.60 15.81 17.42
C PRO A 41 -4.28 16.81 18.35
N ASP A 42 -5.51 16.52 18.73
CA ASP A 42 -6.15 17.16 19.86
C ASP A 42 -5.29 17.01 21.14
N TYR A 43 -5.22 18.08 21.93
CA TYR A 43 -4.49 18.08 23.21
C TYR A 43 -4.98 17.01 24.18
N ALA A 44 -6.27 16.65 24.12
CA ALA A 44 -6.88 15.64 24.97
C ALA A 44 -6.29 14.24 24.77
N VAL A 45 -5.86 13.91 23.54
CA VAL A 45 -5.33 12.58 23.18
C VAL A 45 -3.81 12.55 23.05
N LEU A 46 -3.14 13.71 23.21
CA LEU A 46 -1.72 13.88 22.90
C LEU A 46 -0.82 12.93 23.71
N LYS A 47 -1.21 12.59 24.95
CA LYS A 47 -0.46 11.68 25.83
C LYS A 47 -0.56 10.22 25.41
N ASP A 48 -1.62 9.88 24.69
CA ASP A 48 -1.93 8.53 24.25
C ASP A 48 -1.51 8.28 22.79
N ALA A 49 -1.21 9.35 22.04
CA ALA A 49 -0.71 9.29 20.68
C ALA A 49 0.66 8.57 20.61
N ASN A 50 0.72 7.52 19.80
CA ASN A 50 1.91 6.67 19.64
C ASN A 50 2.47 6.74 18.21
N TYR A 51 1.63 6.67 17.18
CA TYR A 51 2.06 6.84 15.79
C TYR A 51 0.98 7.48 14.91
N PHE A 52 1.39 7.96 13.74
CA PHE A 52 0.55 8.62 12.75
C PHE A 52 0.59 7.83 11.45
N SER A 53 -0.56 7.62 10.83
CA SER A 53 -0.68 7.00 9.51
C SER A 53 -1.12 8.04 8.49
N CYS A 54 -0.20 8.46 7.62
CA CYS A 54 -0.46 9.47 6.59
C CYS A 54 -0.90 8.80 5.29
N ALA A 55 -2.03 9.22 4.73
CA ALA A 55 -2.48 8.79 3.41
C ALA A 55 -2.97 9.99 2.60
N GLY A 56 -2.50 10.11 1.35
CA GLY A 56 -3.20 10.89 0.34
C GLY A 56 -4.43 10.10 -0.09
N PHE A 57 -5.62 10.63 0.12
CA PHE A 57 -6.88 9.96 -0.21
C PHE A 57 -7.65 10.78 -1.25
N ASP A 58 -7.81 10.23 -2.46
CA ASP A 58 -8.75 10.72 -3.47
C ASP A 58 -9.77 9.61 -3.76
N PRO A 59 -11.03 9.74 -3.29
CA PRO A 59 -12.06 8.72 -3.47
C PRO A 59 -12.54 8.55 -4.91
N ASN A 60 -12.22 9.50 -5.80
CA ASN A 60 -12.61 9.47 -7.22
C ASN A 60 -11.44 9.10 -8.14
N ALA A 61 -10.29 8.74 -7.57
CA ALA A 61 -9.14 8.37 -8.37
C ALA A 61 -9.46 7.14 -9.24
N PRO A 62 -9.07 7.14 -10.52
CA PRO A 62 -9.17 5.95 -11.36
C PRO A 62 -8.38 4.79 -10.73
N PRO A 63 -8.76 3.53 -11.01
CA PRO A 63 -8.03 2.38 -10.49
C PRO A 63 -6.55 2.48 -10.89
N ASN A 64 -5.65 2.13 -9.97
CA ASN A 64 -4.22 2.18 -10.25
C ASN A 64 -3.89 1.25 -11.42
N THR A 65 -2.98 1.69 -12.28
CA THR A 65 -2.51 0.90 -13.42
C THR A 65 -1.00 0.77 -13.39
N LEU A 66 -0.53 -0.42 -13.75
CA LEU A 66 0.88 -0.75 -13.90
C LEU A 66 1.16 -1.01 -15.38
N ASP A 67 2.14 -0.31 -15.95
CA ASP A 67 2.53 -0.49 -17.35
C ASP A 67 3.17 -1.87 -17.55
N LEU A 68 2.62 -2.64 -18.49
CA LEU A 68 3.16 -3.93 -18.93
C LEU A 68 3.93 -3.79 -20.26
N GLY A 69 4.15 -2.58 -20.75
CA GLY A 69 4.72 -2.26 -22.05
C GLY A 69 3.82 -2.64 -23.23
N ASN A 70 4.19 -2.19 -24.44
CA ASN A 70 3.44 -2.41 -25.68
C ASN A 70 1.96 -1.94 -25.58
N GLY A 71 1.71 -0.86 -24.85
CA GLY A 71 0.37 -0.30 -24.63
C GLY A 71 -0.55 -1.14 -23.74
N LYS A 72 -0.03 -2.18 -23.09
CA LYS A 72 -0.80 -3.00 -22.14
C LYS A 72 -0.57 -2.52 -20.72
N PHE A 73 -1.60 -2.62 -19.89
CA PHE A 73 -1.52 -2.28 -18.48
C PHE A 73 -2.24 -3.33 -17.63
N LEU A 74 -1.87 -3.41 -16.35
CA LEU A 74 -2.54 -4.18 -15.33
C LEU A 74 -3.22 -3.22 -14.36
N THR A 75 -4.54 -3.36 -14.16
CA THR A 75 -5.20 -2.68 -13.05
C THR A 75 -4.86 -3.38 -11.74
N TYR A 76 -4.65 -2.60 -10.69
CA TYR A 76 -4.40 -3.15 -9.36
C TYR A 76 -4.99 -2.26 -8.25
N GLY A 77 -5.24 -2.88 -7.10
CA GLY A 77 -5.58 -2.20 -5.87
C GLY A 77 -4.51 -2.49 -4.82
N LEU A 78 -4.09 -1.45 -4.10
CA LEU A 78 -3.17 -1.58 -2.98
C LEU A 78 -3.73 -0.73 -1.83
N GLU A 79 -3.96 -1.37 -0.70
CA GLU A 79 -4.54 -0.75 0.49
C GLU A 79 -3.67 -1.13 1.69
N SER A 80 -3.02 -0.13 2.28
CA SER A 80 -2.19 -0.33 3.46
C SER A 80 -1.87 0.98 4.15
N VAL A 81 -1.51 0.86 5.43
CA VAL A 81 -0.84 1.88 6.24
C VAL A 81 0.67 1.61 6.20
N ALA A 82 1.22 1.48 5.00
CA ALA A 82 2.63 1.22 4.75
C ALA A 82 3.16 2.16 3.68
N LYS A 83 4.43 2.55 3.81
CA LYS A 83 5.20 3.14 2.71
C LYS A 83 5.47 2.04 1.70
N ILE A 84 5.10 2.28 0.45
CA ILE A 84 5.32 1.36 -0.67
C ILE A 84 6.28 2.03 -1.64
N SER A 85 7.35 1.33 -2.04
CA SER A 85 8.34 1.84 -2.98
C SER A 85 8.83 0.75 -3.94
N ASN A 86 9.54 1.14 -5.00
CA ASN A 86 10.09 0.24 -6.03
C ASN A 86 9.04 -0.73 -6.63
N PHE A 87 7.79 -0.27 -6.73
CA PHE A 87 6.69 -1.06 -7.27
C PHE A 87 6.83 -1.25 -8.78
N SER A 88 7.03 -2.49 -9.21
CA SER A 88 7.34 -2.82 -10.61
C SER A 88 6.84 -4.21 -10.99
N TYR A 89 6.63 -4.42 -12.29
CA TYR A 89 6.35 -5.73 -12.88
C TYR A 89 7.55 -6.24 -13.69
N ASP A 90 7.98 -7.45 -13.40
CA ASP A 90 8.97 -8.21 -14.15
C ASP A 90 8.27 -9.22 -15.06
N LYS A 91 8.45 -9.03 -16.36
CA LYS A 91 7.91 -9.91 -17.41
C LYS A 91 8.58 -11.28 -17.44
N SER A 92 9.86 -11.35 -17.09
CA SER A 92 10.66 -12.58 -17.19
C SER A 92 10.25 -13.61 -16.15
N THR A 93 9.77 -13.15 -15.00
CA THR A 93 9.34 -14.00 -13.88
C THR A 93 7.83 -13.92 -13.61
N ASP A 94 7.07 -13.25 -14.48
CA ASP A 94 5.64 -12.92 -14.29
C ASP A 94 5.32 -12.46 -12.86
N SER A 95 6.09 -11.48 -12.37
CA SER A 95 6.09 -11.08 -10.96
C SER A 95 5.85 -9.59 -10.78
N ILE A 96 5.07 -9.21 -9.78
CA ILE A 96 5.13 -7.85 -9.20
C ILE A 96 6.06 -7.88 -8.00
N SER A 97 6.93 -6.88 -7.89
CA SER A 97 7.78 -6.69 -6.72
C SER A 97 7.63 -5.27 -6.19
N PHE A 98 7.66 -5.13 -4.87
CA PHE A 98 7.70 -3.85 -4.19
C PHE A 98 8.36 -3.97 -2.82
N ILE A 99 8.79 -2.84 -2.30
CA ILE A 99 9.28 -2.68 -0.95
C ILE A 99 8.15 -2.12 -0.09
N ALA A 100 7.91 -2.72 1.07
CA ALA A 100 6.92 -2.29 2.04
C ALA A 100 7.56 -2.02 3.39
N ASP A 101 7.27 -0.86 3.97
CA ASP A 101 7.65 -0.48 5.33
C ASP A 101 6.41 0.01 6.07
N HIS A 102 5.92 -0.79 7.01
CA HIS A 102 4.63 -0.53 7.64
C HIS A 102 4.75 0.54 8.73
N TYR A 103 3.91 1.58 8.70
CA TYR A 103 4.02 2.70 9.65
C TYR A 103 3.72 2.30 11.10
N ASN A 104 2.93 1.24 11.30
CA ASN A 104 2.76 0.63 12.62
C ASN A 104 4.07 -0.10 13.04
N PRO A 105 4.67 0.24 14.18
CA PRO A 105 5.88 -0.42 14.70
C PRO A 105 5.75 -1.91 14.99
N LEU A 106 4.52 -2.45 15.03
CA LEU A 106 4.25 -3.89 15.18
C LEU A 106 4.03 -4.59 13.82
N GLY A 107 4.16 -3.87 12.71
CA GLY A 107 3.76 -4.34 11.40
C GLY A 107 2.25 -4.22 11.16
N GLY A 108 1.80 -4.77 10.04
CA GLY A 108 0.39 -4.77 9.67
C GLY A 108 0.12 -5.33 8.28
N ILE A 109 -1.15 -5.29 7.88
CA ILE A 109 -1.59 -5.91 6.62
C ILE A 109 -1.44 -4.93 5.45
N VAL A 110 -0.82 -5.41 4.38
CA VAL A 110 -0.94 -4.86 3.04
C VAL A 110 -1.95 -5.72 2.27
N THR A 111 -3.05 -5.11 1.86
CA THR A 111 -4.04 -5.76 1.01
C THR A 111 -3.74 -5.42 -0.45
N PHE A 112 -3.49 -6.44 -1.26
CA PHE A 112 -3.23 -6.31 -2.68
C PHE A 112 -4.31 -7.01 -3.50
N ARG A 113 -4.73 -6.37 -4.60
CA ARG A 113 -5.84 -6.81 -5.45
C ARG A 113 -5.44 -6.75 -6.92
N ILE A 114 -5.72 -7.82 -7.66
CA ILE A 114 -5.55 -7.87 -9.12
C ILE A 114 -6.75 -8.55 -9.79
N PRO A 115 -7.04 -8.26 -11.06
CA PRO A 115 -8.00 -9.03 -11.85
C PRO A 115 -7.64 -10.52 -11.85
N GLN A 116 -8.67 -11.35 -11.71
CA GLN A 116 -8.55 -12.78 -11.95
C GLN A 116 -8.81 -13.04 -13.43
N LEU A 117 -7.79 -13.50 -14.15
CA LEU A 117 -7.86 -13.71 -15.60
C LEU A 117 -8.52 -15.05 -15.97
N ASN A 118 -8.38 -16.06 -15.11
CA ASN A 118 -9.03 -17.35 -15.27
C ASN A 118 -9.22 -18.06 -13.91
N ASN A 119 -10.03 -19.12 -13.91
CA ASN A 119 -10.37 -19.87 -12.69
C ASN A 119 -9.17 -20.60 -12.07
N ASN A 120 -8.17 -20.94 -12.88
CA ASN A 120 -7.00 -21.73 -12.46
C ASN A 120 -5.79 -20.86 -12.12
N GLN A 121 -5.93 -19.54 -12.16
CA GLN A 121 -4.84 -18.62 -11.87
C GLN A 121 -4.41 -18.76 -10.42
N ASN A 122 -3.16 -19.16 -10.21
CA ASN A 122 -2.52 -19.25 -8.91
C ASN A 122 -1.44 -18.19 -8.80
N ILE A 123 -1.41 -17.51 -7.65
CA ILE A 123 -0.32 -16.60 -7.31
C ILE A 123 0.47 -17.18 -6.15
N THR A 124 1.75 -16.86 -6.10
CA THR A 124 2.63 -17.21 -4.98
C THR A 124 3.28 -15.94 -4.46
N ILE A 125 3.35 -15.83 -3.13
CA ILE A 125 3.80 -14.62 -2.47
C ILE A 125 5.05 -14.94 -1.68
N TYR A 126 6.02 -14.05 -1.80
CA TYR A 126 7.31 -14.13 -1.16
C TYR A 126 7.50 -12.86 -0.33
N LEU A 127 7.90 -13.04 0.93
CA LEU A 127 8.38 -11.97 1.79
C LEU A 127 9.86 -12.23 2.05
N ASP A 128 10.73 -11.29 1.69
CA ASP A 128 12.19 -11.43 1.77
C ASP A 128 12.70 -12.72 1.11
N ASN A 129 12.16 -13.03 -0.06
CA ASN A 129 12.42 -14.24 -0.85
C ASN A 129 11.96 -15.57 -0.22
N LEU A 130 11.33 -15.54 0.95
CA LEU A 130 10.73 -16.71 1.58
C LEU A 130 9.28 -16.86 1.12
N GLY A 131 8.98 -18.00 0.50
CA GLY A 131 7.62 -18.32 0.05
C GLY A 131 6.68 -18.47 1.25
N LEU A 132 5.58 -17.71 1.23
CA LEU A 132 4.58 -17.73 2.29
C LEU A 132 3.53 -18.80 1.99
N LYS A 133 3.39 -19.75 2.93
CA LYS A 133 2.51 -20.93 2.78
C LYS A 133 1.05 -20.67 3.16
N ASP A 134 0.80 -19.68 4.03
CA ASP A 134 -0.53 -19.38 4.59
C ASP A 134 -0.96 -17.94 4.32
N GLN A 135 -1.28 -17.61 3.07
CA GLN A 135 -1.84 -16.29 2.78
C GLN A 135 -3.29 -16.37 2.41
N GLN A 136 -4.06 -15.46 3.00
CA GLN A 136 -5.48 -15.21 2.74
C GLN A 136 -5.66 -14.71 1.30
N ILE A 137 -5.33 -15.57 0.33
CA ILE A 137 -5.55 -15.36 -1.08
C ILE A 137 -6.99 -15.79 -1.35
N THR A 138 -7.86 -14.81 -1.49
CA THR A 138 -9.27 -15.04 -1.84
C THR A 138 -9.46 -14.81 -3.33
N LYS A 139 -10.18 -15.70 -3.99
CA LYS A 139 -10.54 -15.61 -5.40
C LYS A 139 -12.06 -15.62 -5.53
N ASN A 140 -12.64 -14.73 -6.32
CA ASN A 140 -14.09 -14.68 -6.54
C ASN A 140 -14.51 -14.77 -8.01
N GLY A 141 -13.60 -15.19 -8.90
CA GLY A 141 -13.82 -15.27 -10.35
C GLY A 141 -13.65 -13.93 -11.08
N LYS A 142 -13.45 -12.82 -10.36
CA LYS A 142 -13.22 -11.49 -10.93
C LYS A 142 -11.92 -10.86 -10.41
N THR A 143 -11.59 -11.10 -9.15
CA THR A 143 -10.48 -10.46 -8.44
C THR A 143 -9.80 -11.49 -7.54
N ILE A 144 -8.47 -11.45 -7.54
CA ILE A 144 -7.63 -12.10 -6.55
C ILE A 144 -7.28 -11.04 -5.50
N VAL A 145 -7.61 -11.31 -4.25
CA VAL A 145 -7.30 -10.46 -3.09
C VAL A 145 -6.29 -11.22 -2.23
N THR A 146 -5.20 -10.57 -1.84
CA THR A 146 -4.24 -11.12 -0.88
C THR A 146 -4.02 -10.16 0.27
N ASN A 147 -3.97 -10.70 1.49
CA ASN A 147 -3.60 -9.98 2.69
C ASN A 147 -2.20 -10.46 3.12
N ILE A 148 -1.24 -9.56 3.07
CA ILE A 148 0.18 -9.83 3.34
C ILE A 148 0.53 -9.12 4.65
N PHE A 149 0.87 -9.87 5.69
CA PHE A 149 1.41 -9.27 6.90
C PHE A 149 2.86 -8.83 6.65
N ILE A 150 3.11 -7.53 6.79
CA ILE A 150 4.44 -6.92 6.74
C ILE A 150 4.92 -6.71 8.17
N PRO A 151 6.03 -7.33 8.60
CA PRO A 151 6.62 -7.09 9.91
C PRO A 151 7.14 -5.65 10.07
N PRO A 152 7.60 -5.28 11.27
CA PRO A 152 8.30 -4.01 11.46
C PRO A 152 9.54 -3.90 10.58
N ASN A 153 9.84 -2.66 10.15
CA ASN A 153 10.91 -2.29 9.20
C ASN A 153 10.58 -2.60 7.73
N GLU A 154 11.55 -2.32 6.86
CA GLU A 154 11.42 -2.45 5.43
C GLU A 154 11.61 -3.90 4.97
N HIS A 155 10.66 -4.40 4.19
CA HIS A 155 10.65 -5.77 3.66
C HIS A 155 10.37 -5.79 2.17
N THR A 156 10.93 -6.79 1.48
CA THR A 156 10.68 -6.99 0.05
C THR A 156 9.51 -7.95 -0.13
N VAL A 157 8.53 -7.55 -0.93
CA VAL A 157 7.40 -8.39 -1.33
C VAL A 157 7.52 -8.70 -2.82
N ARG A 158 7.36 -9.97 -3.17
CA ARG A 158 7.24 -10.44 -4.55
C ARG A 158 6.01 -11.34 -4.70
N ILE A 159 5.22 -11.08 -5.74
CA ILE A 159 4.01 -11.83 -6.06
C ILE A 159 4.17 -12.35 -7.48
N SER A 160 4.25 -13.67 -7.67
CA SER A 160 4.38 -14.31 -8.98
C SER A 160 3.06 -14.89 -9.48
N GLY A 161 2.93 -15.11 -10.79
CA GLY A 161 1.73 -15.66 -11.43
C GLY A 161 0.68 -14.59 -11.75
N ILE A 162 1.13 -13.35 -11.97
CA ILE A 162 0.28 -12.16 -12.14
C ILE A 162 -0.57 -12.25 -13.42
N LEU A 163 0.03 -12.68 -14.52
CA LEU A 163 -0.66 -12.86 -15.80
C LEU A 163 -0.94 -14.33 -16.10
N ASN A 164 -0.42 -15.25 -15.28
CA ASN A 164 -0.59 -16.69 -15.42
C ASN A 164 -0.21 -17.17 -16.82
N ARG A 165 0.94 -16.68 -17.31
CA ARG A 165 1.46 -17.03 -18.63
C ARG A 165 2.06 -18.43 -18.57
N SER A 166 1.57 -19.30 -19.44
CA SER A 166 2.12 -20.63 -19.73
C SER A 166 3.51 -20.54 -20.35
#